data_AF-A0A0C3KEI2-F1
#
_entry.id   AF-A0A0C3KEI2-F1
#
_cell.length_a   1.000
_cell.length_b   1.000
_cell.length_c   1.000
_cell.angle_alpha   90.00
_cell.angle_beta   90.00
_cell.angle_gamma   90.00
#
_symmetry.space_group_name_H-M   'P 1'
#
loop_
_entity.id
_entity.type
_entity.pdbx_description
1 polymer ?
#
loop_
_entity_poly.entity_id
_entity_poly.type
_entity_poly.pdbx_seq_one_letter_code
_entity_poly.pdbx_strand_id
1 'polypeptide(L)' 'MTPNRQWVRNLVPCRVPVNITSGEIVYATGRGEVVFQPIVNGAKAQSVIFSHVLHVPALSN' A
#
# COMPACT_ATOMS: atom_id res chain seq x y z
N MET A 1 1.16 0.93 -3.67
CA MET A 1 0.23 1.85 -3.00
C MET A 1 -1.05 1.12 -2.68
N THR A 2 -1.81 1.54 -1.67
CA THR A 2 -3.09 0.89 -1.30
C THR A 2 -4.06 1.88 -0.64
N PRO A 3 -5.38 1.75 -0.86
CA PRO A 3 -6.38 2.47 -0.08
C PRO A 3 -6.64 1.83 1.30
N ASN A 4 -6.23 0.58 1.51
CA ASN A 4 -6.58 -0.19 2.70
C ASN A 4 -5.67 0.15 3.89
N ARG A 5 -6.05 1.15 4.69
CA ARG A 5 -5.31 1.55 5.90
C ARG A 5 -4.97 0.39 6.83
N GLN A 6 -5.92 -0.53 7.03
CA GLN A 6 -5.81 -1.68 7.93
C GLN A 6 -4.72 -2.69 7.53
N TRP A 7 -4.25 -2.67 6.29
CA TRP A 7 -3.15 -3.54 5.84
C TRP A 7 -1.78 -2.95 6.16
N VAL A 8 -1.71 -1.64 6.40
CA VAL A 8 -0.44 -0.92 6.55
C VAL A 8 -0.06 -0.84 8.03
N ARG A 9 1.13 -1.37 8.34
CA ARG A 9 1.77 -1.28 9.66
C ARG A 9 2.78 -0.16 9.67
N ASN A 10 3.14 0.32 10.86
CA ASN A 10 4.17 1.35 11.06
C ASN A 10 3.92 2.60 10.19
N LEU A 11 2.64 2.98 10.05
CA LEU A 11 2.22 4.05 9.16
C LEU A 11 2.70 5.40 9.70
N VAL A 12 3.62 6.04 8.98
CA VAL A 12 4.07 7.40 9.25
C VAL A 12 3.32 8.36 8.33
N PRO A 13 2.75 9.46 8.86
CA PRO A 13 2.12 10.49 8.02
C PRO A 13 3.07 11.02 6.95
N CYS A 14 2.57 11.17 5.73
CA CYS A 14 3.31 11.82 4.65
C CYS A 14 2.34 12.48 3.67
N ARG A 15 2.85 13.36 2.82
CA ARG A 15 2.09 13.92 1.68
C ARG A 15 2.90 13.78 0.41
N VAL A 16 2.60 12.74 -0.37
CA VAL A 16 3.30 12.45 -1.64
C VAL A 16 2.28 12.49 -2.77
N PRO A 17 2.51 13.29 -3.83
CA PRO A 17 1.64 13.29 -5.01
C PRO A 17 1.81 11.96 -5.77
N VAL A 18 0.69 11.41 -6.20
CA VAL A 18 0.61 10.15 -6.96
C VAL A 18 -0.20 10.43 -8.22
N ASN A 19 0.44 10.28 -9.38
CA ASN A 19 -0.24 10.35 -10.67
C ASN A 19 -0.93 9.00 -10.92
N ILE A 20 -2.23 9.03 -11.13
CA ILE A 20 -3.03 7.83 -11.45
C ILE A 20 -3.36 7.80 -12.93
N THR A 21 -3.76 6.64 -13.46
CA THR A 21 -3.94 6.42 -14.90
C THR A 21 -4.96 7.36 -15.57
N SER A 22 -5.88 7.97 -14.80
CA SER A 22 -6.79 9.01 -15.29
C SER A 22 -6.11 10.36 -15.58
N GLY A 23 -4.83 10.52 -15.24
CA GLY A 23 -4.10 11.78 -15.28
C GLY A 23 -4.35 12.68 -14.07
N GLU A 24 -5.21 12.27 -13.14
CA GLU A 24 -5.43 12.98 -11.87
C GLU A 24 -4.24 12.79 -10.93
N ILE A 25 -3.97 13.82 -10.12
CA ILE A 25 -3.00 13.75 -9.02
C ILE A 25 -3.77 13.56 -7.71
N VAL A 26 -3.60 12.40 -7.10
CA VAL A 26 -4.08 12.11 -5.73
C VAL A 26 -2.91 12.15 -4.75
N TYR A 27 -3.20 12.16 -3.45
CA TYR A 27 -2.17 12.26 -2.42
C TYR A 27 -2.15 11.03 -1.53
N ALA A 28 -0.95 10.46 -1.34
CA ALA A 28 -0.71 9.56 -0.23
C ALA A 28 -0.78 10.35 1.09
N THR A 29 -1.43 9.78 2.10
CA THR A 29 -1.56 10.37 3.44
C THR A 29 -0.64 9.71 4.46
N GLY A 30 -0.01 8.59 4.09
CA GLY A 30 0.99 7.95 4.92
C GLY A 30 1.82 6.93 4.15
N ARG A 31 2.92 6.52 4.77
CA ARG A 31 3.85 5.52 4.26
C ARG A 31 4.14 4.50 5.35
N GLY A 32 4.10 3.22 5.03
CA GLY A 32 4.36 2.16 6.00
C GLY A 32 4.72 0.84 5.32
N GLU A 33 4.43 -0.25 6.01
CA GLU A 33 4.81 -1.60 5.60
C GLU A 33 3.57 -2.48 5.42
N VAL A 34 3.60 -3.38 4.43
CA VAL A 34 2.56 -4.40 4.25
C VAL A 34 3.20 -5.78 4.27
N VAL A 35 2.69 -6.65 5.15
CA VAL A 35 3.08 -8.06 5.18
C VAL A 35 2.23 -8.81 4.17
N PHE A 36 2.87 -9.47 3.21
CA PHE A 36 2.22 -10.30 2.22
C PHE A 36 2.65 -11.75 2.39
N GLN A 37 1.67 -12.63 2.51
CA GLN A 37 1.87 -14.07 2.65
C GLN A 37 1.47 -14.74 1.32
N PRO A 38 2.43 -14.95 0.38
CA PRO A 38 2.13 -15.59 -0.89
C PRO A 38 1.68 -17.03 -0.70
N ILE A 39 0.81 -17.46 -1.61
CA ILE A 39 0.46 -18.86 -1.82
C ILE A 39 1.05 -19.27 -3.17
N VAL A 40 1.96 -20.23 -3.16
CA VAL A 40 2.65 -20.76 -4.35
C VAL A 40 2.32 -22.24 -4.45
N ASN A 41 1.79 -22.67 -5.60
CA ASN A 41 1.33 -24.05 -5.82
C ASN A 41 0.37 -24.56 -4.72
N GLY A 42 -0.51 -23.70 -4.22
CA GLY A 42 -1.47 -24.05 -3.16
C GLY A 42 -0.90 -24.06 -1.74
N ALA A 43 0.42 -23.88 -1.56
CA ALA A 43 1.07 -23.84 -0.26
C ALA A 43 1.44 -22.41 0.14
N LYS A 44 1.34 -22.08 1.44
CA LYS A 44 1.86 -20.82 1.98
C LYS A 44 3.38 -20.83 1.85
N ALA A 45 3.93 -19.85 1.14
CA ALA A 45 5.37 -19.68 1.00
C ALA A 45 5.93 -18.80 2.14
N GLN A 46 7.14 -18.27 2.03
CA GLN A 46 7.65 -17.32 3.02
C GLN A 46 6.96 -15.96 2.88
N SER A 47 6.57 -15.35 4.01
CA SER A 47 6.06 -13.98 4.02
C SER A 47 7.12 -13.00 3.55
N VAL A 48 6.70 -12.00 2.77
CA VAL A 48 7.52 -10.86 2.36
C VAL A 48 6.93 -9.55 2.90
N ILE A 49 7.80 -8.58 3.16
CA ILE A 49 7.40 -7.25 3.60
C ILE A 49 7.59 -6.30 2.42
N PHE A 50 6.50 -5.69 1.97
CA PHE A 50 6.57 -4.52 1.12
C PHE A 50 6.89 -3.32 2.01
N SER A 51 8.08 -2.76 1.85
CA SER A 51 8.48 -1.53 2.55
C SER A 51 8.00 -0.30 1.77
N HIS A 52 7.89 0.83 2.47
CA HIS A 52 7.55 2.12 1.87
C HIS A 52 6.22 2.15 1.09
N VAL A 53 5.24 1.34 1.49
CA VAL A 53 3.91 1.32 0.88
C VAL A 53 3.19 2.62 1.18
N LEU A 54 2.82 3.34 0.12
CA LEU A 54 1.97 4.53 0.22
C LEU A 54 0.51 4.14 0.48
N HIS A 55 -0.05 4.71 1.54
CA HIS A 55 -1.48 4.70 1.82
C HIS A 55 -2.14 5.89 1.10
N VAL A 56 -3.05 5.59 0.17
CA VAL A 56 -3.69 6.58 -0.71
C VAL A 56 -5.22 6.40 -0.61
N PRO A 57 -5.90 7.13 0.31
CA PRO A 57 -7.33 6.95 0.58
C PRO A 57 -8.23 7.17 -0.63
N ALA A 58 -7.82 8.08 -1.53
CA ALA A 58 -8.57 8.42 -2.74
C ALA A 58 -8.70 7.27 -3.76
N LEU A 59 -7.93 6.18 -3.58
CA LEU A 59 -8.04 4.97 -4.40
C LEU A 59 -9.11 3.99 -3.88
N SER A 60 -9.87 4.37 -2.85
CA SER A 60 -10.98 3.55 -2.36
C SER A 60 -12.12 3.59 -3.38
N ASN A 61 -12.61 2.41 -3.78
CA ASN A 61 -13.84 2.28 -4.56
C ASN A 61 -15.08 2.55 -3.71
#